data_AF-A0ABC8UPG3-F1
#
_entry.id   AF-A0ABC8UPG3-F1
#
_cell.length_a   1.000
_cell.length_b   1.000
_cell.length_c   1.000
_cell.angle_alpha   90.00
_cell.angle_beta   90.00
_cell.angle_gamma   90.00
#
_symmetry.space_group_name_H-M   'P 1'
#
loop_
_entity.id
_entity.type
_entity.pdbx_description
1 polymer ?
#
loop_
_entity_poly.entity_id
_entity_poly.type
_entity_poly.pdbx_seq_one_letter_code
_entity_poly.pdbx_strand_id
1 'polypeptide(L)'
;MRFVCLSIYLGCRLKSSLLERFASNNIVEVSTCYEDILNKDPTCSHSLARLASMHKQGDYSSEKLLEMIALHLDATYAECNTWKEFASCFLKLCQSEEDRMSICLDGNEDGHKQKHSYHFNGIPGMFTNSALGRSWRFRCRWWLTRHFSHSILSSEITAGDLQLLTYNAASASKGVGICCNGFCLFGGGK
;
A
#
# COMPACT_ATOMS: atom_id res chain seq x y z
N MET A 1 -16.05 -23.12 17.18
CA MET A 1 -15.33 -22.50 16.04
C MET A 1 -14.10 -21.68 16.43
N ARG A 2 -14.09 -20.87 17.50
CA ARG A 2 -12.92 -20.07 17.92
C ARG A 2 -11.63 -20.86 18.27
N PHE A 3 -11.74 -22.08 18.79
CA PHE A 3 -10.58 -22.90 19.17
C PHE A 3 -9.86 -23.57 17.99
N VAL A 4 -10.54 -23.79 16.85
CA VAL A 4 -9.95 -24.41 15.65
C VAL A 4 -9.18 -23.38 14.81
N CYS A 5 -9.52 -22.09 14.92
CA CYS A 5 -8.66 -21.01 14.44
C CYS A 5 -7.32 -21.03 15.19
N LEU A 6 -7.28 -21.01 16.52
CA LEU A 6 -5.99 -20.88 17.22
C LEU A 6 -4.97 -21.99 16.86
N SER A 7 -5.42 -23.23 16.62
CA SER A 7 -4.55 -24.38 16.32
C SER A 7 -3.94 -24.34 14.92
N ILE A 8 -4.70 -23.93 13.89
CA ILE A 8 -4.18 -23.79 12.52
C ILE A 8 -3.20 -22.62 12.42
N TYR A 9 -3.49 -21.53 13.13
CA TYR A 9 -2.71 -20.29 13.09
C TYR A 9 -1.37 -20.42 13.81
N LEU A 10 -1.33 -21.17 14.92
CA LEU A 10 -0.08 -21.51 15.60
C LEU A 10 0.83 -22.37 14.71
N GLY A 11 0.25 -23.31 13.96
CA GLY A 11 0.98 -24.16 13.02
C GLY A 11 1.66 -23.37 11.90
N CYS A 12 0.96 -22.41 11.28
CA CYS A 12 1.55 -21.55 10.26
C CYS A 12 2.65 -20.63 10.83
N ARG A 13 2.44 -20.05 12.03
CA ARG A 13 3.45 -19.20 12.69
C ARG A 13 4.69 -19.97 13.13
N LEU A 14 4.53 -21.21 13.62
CA LEU A 14 5.64 -22.10 13.93
C LEU A 14 6.38 -22.51 12.66
N LYS A 15 5.66 -22.85 11.60
CA LYS A 15 6.26 -23.21 10.31
C LYS A 15 7.06 -22.06 9.71
N SER A 16 6.54 -20.83 9.73
CA SER A 16 7.28 -19.65 9.25
C SER A 16 8.52 -19.37 10.11
N SER A 17 8.39 -19.45 11.44
CA SER A 17 9.51 -19.25 12.37
C SER A 17 10.60 -20.32 12.21
N LEU A 18 10.20 -21.58 11.94
CA LEU A 18 11.12 -22.67 11.67
C LEU A 18 11.79 -22.52 10.30
N LEU A 19 11.03 -22.20 9.25
CA LEU A 19 11.59 -21.95 7.91
C LEU A 19 12.58 -20.79 7.93
N GLU A 20 12.27 -19.71 8.65
CA GLU A 20 13.18 -18.57 8.75
C GLU A 20 14.47 -18.91 9.51
N ARG A 21 14.41 -19.86 10.45
CA ARG A 21 15.54 -20.27 11.28
C ARG A 21 16.37 -21.41 10.68
N PHE A 22 15.77 -22.24 9.84
CA PHE A 22 16.40 -23.45 9.29
C PHE A 22 16.51 -23.46 7.76
N ALA A 23 15.86 -22.54 7.05
CA ALA A 23 15.86 -22.39 5.60
C ALA A 23 15.94 -20.91 5.19
N SER A 24 16.75 -20.12 5.90
CA SER A 24 16.98 -18.67 5.65
C SER A 24 17.39 -18.34 4.21
N ASN A 25 17.82 -19.34 3.44
CA ASN A 25 18.21 -19.19 2.04
C ASN A 25 17.02 -19.25 1.05
N ASN A 26 15.81 -19.60 1.52
CA ASN A 26 14.61 -19.67 0.68
C ASN A 26 13.63 -18.53 1.00
N ILE A 27 14.07 -17.30 0.74
CA ILE A 27 13.33 -16.05 0.95
C ILE A 27 11.92 -16.11 0.35
N VAL A 28 11.78 -16.71 -0.84
CA VAL A 28 10.51 -16.81 -1.57
C VAL A 28 9.49 -17.68 -0.82
N GLU A 29 9.91 -18.82 -0.28
CA GLU A 29 9.01 -19.67 0.52
C GLU A 29 8.61 -18.99 1.83
N VAL A 30 9.56 -18.32 2.48
CA VAL A 30 9.28 -17.61 3.75
C VAL A 30 8.30 -16.45 3.51
N SER A 31 8.51 -15.64 2.47
CA SER A 31 7.59 -14.55 2.13
C SER A 31 6.19 -15.07 1.78
N THR A 32 6.11 -16.16 0.99
CA THR A 32 4.82 -16.80 0.63
C THR A 32 4.08 -17.29 1.87
N CYS A 33 4.79 -17.85 2.85
CA CYS A 33 4.17 -18.27 4.11
C CYS A 33 3.57 -17.09 4.89
N TYR A 34 4.23 -15.94 4.90
CA TYR A 34 3.70 -14.73 5.55
C TYR A 34 2.52 -14.13 4.76
N GLU A 35 2.58 -14.13 3.43
CA GLU A 35 1.46 -13.76 2.55
C GLU A 35 0.24 -14.65 2.84
N ASP A 36 0.39 -15.97 2.91
CA ASP A 36 -0.69 -16.91 3.21
C ASP A 36 -1.33 -16.66 4.57
N ILE A 37 -0.52 -16.29 5.57
CA ILE A 37 -1.05 -15.93 6.89
C ILE A 37 -1.89 -14.66 6.79
N LEU A 38 -1.42 -13.62 6.12
CA LEU A 38 -2.16 -12.36 5.96
C LEU A 38 -3.43 -12.52 5.12
N ASN A 39 -3.41 -13.36 4.09
CA ASN A 39 -4.60 -13.68 3.30
C ASN A 39 -5.68 -14.37 4.15
N LYS A 40 -5.29 -15.15 5.17
CA LYS A 40 -6.23 -15.84 6.09
C LYS A 40 -6.59 -15.03 7.32
N ASP A 41 -5.69 -14.19 7.79
CA ASP A 41 -5.86 -13.26 8.90
C ASP A 41 -5.14 -11.95 8.61
N PRO A 42 -5.86 -11.01 7.99
CA PRO A 42 -5.30 -9.71 7.69
C PRO A 42 -4.95 -8.90 8.95
N THR A 43 -5.38 -9.31 10.15
CA THR A 43 -5.04 -8.58 11.40
C THR A 43 -3.66 -8.93 11.96
N CYS A 44 -2.94 -9.90 11.35
CA CYS A 44 -1.65 -10.37 11.84
C CYS A 44 -0.50 -9.36 11.60
N SER A 45 -0.33 -8.42 12.53
CA SER A 45 0.75 -7.42 12.51
C SER A 45 2.16 -8.02 12.48
N HIS A 46 2.36 -9.18 13.10
CA HIS A 46 3.66 -9.88 13.09
C HIS A 46 4.08 -10.30 11.68
N SER A 47 3.17 -10.92 10.91
CA SER A 47 3.45 -11.31 9.52
C SER A 47 3.72 -10.08 8.65
N LEU A 48 2.95 -9.00 8.86
CA LEU A 48 3.16 -7.76 8.14
C LEU A 48 4.54 -7.15 8.43
N ALA A 49 4.94 -7.10 9.71
CA ALA A 49 6.24 -6.60 10.11
C ALA A 49 7.40 -7.41 9.50
N ARG A 50 7.22 -8.73 9.36
CA ARG A 50 8.22 -9.59 8.69
C ARG A 50 8.36 -9.27 7.21
N LEU A 51 7.26 -9.14 6.48
CA LEU A 51 7.29 -8.73 5.07
C LEU A 51 7.88 -7.34 4.88
N ALA A 52 7.56 -6.39 5.77
CA ALA A 52 8.15 -5.05 5.75
C ALA A 52 9.67 -5.08 5.99
N SER A 53 10.15 -5.97 6.87
CA SER A 53 11.59 -6.16 7.09
C SER A 53 12.28 -6.72 5.85
N MET A 54 11.68 -7.72 5.19
CA MET A 54 12.23 -8.29 3.95
C MET A 54 12.29 -7.24 2.83
N HIS A 55 11.26 -6.40 2.70
CA HIS A 55 11.26 -5.29 1.74
C HIS A 55 12.38 -4.29 1.98
N LYS A 56 12.63 -3.93 3.25
CA LYS A 56 13.75 -3.05 3.63
C LYS A 56 15.12 -3.62 3.28
N GLN A 57 15.23 -4.96 3.27
CA GLN A 57 16.46 -5.68 2.90
C GLN A 57 16.62 -5.82 1.38
N GLY A 58 15.60 -5.47 0.60
CA GLY A 58 15.59 -5.62 -0.86
C GLY A 58 15.07 -6.99 -1.35
N ASP A 59 14.63 -7.84 -0.42
CA ASP A 59 14.28 -9.23 -0.64
C ASP A 59 12.78 -9.44 -0.95
N TYR A 60 11.99 -8.36 -0.96
CA TYR A 60 10.56 -8.40 -1.19
C TYR A 60 10.08 -7.20 -2.00
N SER A 61 9.15 -7.39 -2.93
CA SER A 61 8.75 -6.33 -3.87
C SER A 61 7.80 -5.31 -3.24
N SER A 62 7.94 -4.04 -3.67
CA SER A 62 7.06 -2.94 -3.23
C SER A 62 5.58 -3.22 -3.57
N GLU A 63 5.31 -3.85 -4.71
CA GLU A 63 3.95 -4.17 -5.16
C GLU A 63 3.25 -5.14 -4.21
N LYS A 64 3.93 -6.24 -3.89
CA LYS A 64 3.40 -7.26 -2.99
C LYS A 64 3.22 -6.72 -1.58
N LEU A 65 4.20 -5.95 -1.09
CA LEU A 65 4.08 -5.32 0.24
C LEU A 65 2.91 -4.34 0.29
N LEU A 66 2.70 -3.53 -0.76
CA LEU A 66 1.59 -2.59 -0.82
C LEU A 66 0.23 -3.31 -0.70
N GLU A 67 0.06 -4.42 -1.42
CA GLU A 67 -1.16 -5.23 -1.37
C GLU A 67 -1.37 -5.86 0.02
N MET A 68 -0.31 -6.38 0.66
CA MET A 68 -0.38 -6.95 2.00
C MET A 68 -0.69 -5.91 3.08
N ILE A 69 -0.14 -4.69 2.96
CA ILE A 69 -0.51 -3.57 3.83
C ILE A 69 -1.97 -3.17 3.59
N ALA A 70 -2.43 -3.11 2.35
CA ALA A 70 -3.82 -2.79 2.03
C ALA A 70 -4.80 -3.80 2.66
N LEU A 71 -4.52 -5.10 2.56
CA LEU A 71 -5.31 -6.13 3.24
C LEU A 71 -5.35 -5.92 4.76
N HIS A 72 -4.23 -5.53 5.37
CA HIS A 72 -4.19 -5.24 6.81
C HIS A 72 -5.03 -4.00 7.18
N LEU A 73 -4.95 -2.94 6.37
CA LEU A 73 -5.77 -1.73 6.50
C LEU A 73 -7.26 -1.99 6.26
N ASP A 74 -7.60 -2.99 5.45
CA ASP A 74 -8.97 -3.48 5.27
C ASP A 74 -9.55 -4.11 6.54
N ALA A 75 -8.72 -4.57 7.48
CA ALA A 75 -9.19 -5.24 8.69
C ALA A 75 -8.96 -4.43 9.98
N THR A 76 -8.07 -3.43 9.98
CA THR A 76 -7.57 -2.80 11.21
C THR A 76 -7.61 -1.27 11.15
N TYR A 77 -7.63 -0.61 12.31
CA TYR A 77 -7.22 0.79 12.45
C TYR A 77 -5.73 0.79 12.73
N ALA A 78 -4.92 0.77 11.66
CA ALA A 78 -3.49 0.50 11.78
C ALA A 78 -2.72 1.69 12.35
N GLU A 79 -1.58 1.37 12.97
CA GLU A 79 -0.66 2.36 13.53
C GLU A 79 -0.01 3.23 12.44
N CYS A 80 0.49 4.41 12.86
CA CYS A 80 1.19 5.36 12.00
C CYS A 80 2.30 4.73 11.14
N ASN A 81 3.05 3.77 11.69
CA ASN A 81 4.11 3.07 10.94
C ASN A 81 3.57 2.27 9.75
N THR A 82 2.39 1.68 9.86
CA THR A 82 1.78 0.95 8.74
C THR A 82 1.41 1.88 7.60
N TRP A 83 0.82 3.03 7.92
CA TRP A 83 0.52 4.07 6.93
C TRP A 83 1.78 4.68 6.30
N LYS A 84 2.85 4.82 7.08
CA LYS A 84 4.16 5.26 6.58
C LYS A 84 4.72 4.30 5.53
N GLU A 85 4.74 2.99 5.84
CA GLU A 85 5.22 1.97 4.90
C GLU A 85 4.32 1.91 3.66
N PHE A 86 2.99 2.03 3.84
CA PHE A 86 2.04 2.11 2.72
C PHE A 86 2.36 3.28 1.79
N ALA A 87 2.49 4.49 2.33
CA ALA A 87 2.82 5.69 1.56
C ALA A 87 4.19 5.56 0.87
N SER A 88 5.18 4.97 1.53
CA SER A 88 6.51 4.75 0.96
C SER A 88 6.47 3.78 -0.23
N CYS A 89 5.79 2.64 -0.10
CA CYS A 89 5.63 1.69 -1.21
C CYS A 89 4.87 2.32 -2.37
N PHE A 90 3.78 3.04 -2.07
CA PHE A 90 2.97 3.72 -3.08
C PHE A 90 3.82 4.73 -3.88
N LEU A 91 4.58 5.58 -3.20
CA LEU A 91 5.44 6.57 -3.84
C LEU A 91 6.52 5.93 -4.72
N LYS A 92 7.19 4.88 -4.24
CA LYS A 92 8.21 4.14 -5.01
C LYS A 92 7.65 3.59 -6.32
N LEU A 93 6.41 3.10 -6.30
CA LEU A 93 5.76 2.55 -7.48
C LEU A 93 5.35 3.63 -8.49
N CYS A 94 4.88 4.79 -8.00
CA CYS A 94 4.61 5.94 -8.85
C CYS A 94 5.88 6.44 -9.56
N GLN A 95 6.99 6.54 -8.83
CA GLN A 95 8.29 7.00 -9.37
C GLN A 95 8.84 6.03 -10.41
N SER A 96 8.77 4.71 -10.16
CA SER A 96 9.24 3.70 -11.12
C SER A 96 8.50 3.75 -12.47
N GLU A 97 7.24 4.16 -12.49
CA GLU A 97 6.47 4.30 -13.74
C GLU A 97 6.78 5.60 -14.47
N GLU A 98 7.06 6.68 -13.73
CA GLU A 98 7.53 7.96 -14.29
C GLU A 98 8.88 7.80 -15.00
N ASP A 99 9.83 7.11 -14.37
CA ASP A 99 11.14 6.81 -14.96
C ASP A 99 11.01 6.02 -16.27
N ARG A 100 10.13 5.01 -16.31
CA ARG A 100 9.86 4.19 -17.50
C ARG A 100 9.24 4.97 -18.66
N MET A 101 8.35 5.93 -18.37
CA MET A 101 7.73 6.76 -19.40
C MET A 101 8.65 7.89 -19.89
N SER A 102 9.56 8.37 -19.06
CA SER A 102 10.52 9.42 -19.42
C SER A 102 11.57 8.97 -20.46
N ILE A 103 11.90 7.68 -20.48
CA ILE A 103 12.92 7.09 -21.38
C ILE A 103 12.40 6.96 -22.83
N CYS A 104 11.09 7.09 -23.08
CA CYS A 104 10.50 6.93 -24.42
C CYS A 104 10.47 8.21 -25.28
N LEU A 105 11.06 9.32 -24.81
CA LEU A 105 11.08 10.62 -25.50
C LEU A 105 12.50 11.03 -25.90
N ASP A 106 13.19 10.20 -26.69
CA ASP A 106 14.36 10.68 -27.42
C ASP A 106 14.35 10.09 -28.83
N GLY A 107 14.07 10.95 -29.82
CA GLY A 107 13.98 10.56 -31.22
C GLY A 107 12.92 11.30 -32.05
N ASN A 108 12.90 12.63 -32.03
CA ASN A 108 12.87 13.40 -33.29
C ASN A 108 13.13 14.89 -33.03
N GLU A 109 14.17 15.40 -33.66
CA GLU A 109 14.40 16.83 -33.88
C GLU A 109 13.22 17.39 -34.69
N ASP A 110 12.47 18.33 -34.13
CA ASP A 110 12.40 19.68 -34.69
C ASP A 110 11.57 20.62 -33.81
N GLY A 111 12.04 21.86 -33.73
CA GLY A 111 11.65 22.82 -32.72
C GLY A 111 10.19 23.24 -32.76
N HIS A 112 9.45 22.97 -31.69
CA HIS A 112 8.54 23.93 -31.09
C HIS A 112 8.43 23.66 -29.59
N LYS A 113 8.79 24.67 -28.76
CA LYS A 113 8.66 24.66 -27.30
C LYS A 113 7.18 24.57 -26.91
N GLN A 114 6.62 23.38 -26.91
CA GLN A 114 5.34 23.13 -26.25
C GLN A 114 5.64 22.86 -24.78
N LYS A 115 5.38 23.85 -23.92
CA LYS A 115 5.18 23.64 -22.48
C LYS A 115 3.91 22.79 -22.31
N HIS A 116 4.01 21.50 -22.58
CA HIS A 116 3.01 20.55 -22.14
C HIS A 116 3.23 20.33 -20.65
N SER A 117 2.41 20.98 -19.84
CA SER A 117 2.17 20.54 -18.46
C SER A 117 1.49 19.17 -18.55
N TYR A 118 2.27 18.11 -18.74
CA TYR A 118 1.78 16.75 -18.60
C TYR A 118 1.37 16.58 -17.14
N HIS A 119 0.07 16.67 -16.88
CA HIS A 119 -0.49 16.23 -15.62
C HIS A 119 -0.37 14.70 -15.62
N PHE A 120 0.74 14.20 -15.10
CA PHE A 120 1.01 12.77 -15.05
C PHE A 120 -0.01 12.11 -14.09
N ASN A 121 -0.89 11.28 -14.64
CA ASN A 121 -1.73 10.38 -13.86
C ASN A 121 -0.94 9.10 -13.55
N GLY A 122 0.17 9.24 -12.82
CA GLY A 122 1.15 8.21 -12.48
C GLY A 122 0.64 7.13 -11.55
N ILE A 123 -0.49 6.52 -11.89
CA ILE A 123 -1.08 5.43 -11.14
C ILE A 123 -0.41 4.14 -11.60
N PRO A 124 0.25 3.37 -10.72
CA PRO A 124 0.86 2.10 -11.08
C PRO A 124 -0.13 1.16 -11.78
N GLY A 125 0.35 0.35 -12.74
CA GLY A 125 -0.49 -0.54 -13.55
C GLY A 125 -1.41 -1.48 -12.77
N MET A 126 -1.04 -1.82 -11.53
CA MET A 126 -1.88 -2.61 -10.60
C MET A 126 -3.25 -1.96 -10.28
N PHE A 127 -3.35 -0.64 -10.41
CA PHE A 127 -4.56 0.13 -10.14
C PHE A 127 -5.44 0.37 -11.37
N THR A 128 -4.89 0.18 -12.57
CA THR A 128 -5.59 0.44 -13.84
C THR A 128 -6.07 -0.84 -14.53
N ASN A 129 -5.49 -2.00 -14.18
CA ASN A 129 -5.86 -3.29 -14.76
C ASN A 129 -7.21 -3.83 -14.24
N SER A 130 -7.98 -4.50 -15.11
CA SER A 130 -9.45 -4.57 -15.02
C SER A 130 -10.06 -5.30 -13.81
N ALA A 131 -9.35 -6.20 -13.12
CA ALA A 131 -9.83 -6.87 -11.91
C ALA A 131 -9.22 -6.30 -10.62
N LEU A 132 -7.90 -6.13 -10.57
CA LEU A 132 -7.18 -5.55 -9.42
C LEU A 132 -7.58 -4.08 -9.21
N GLY A 133 -7.68 -3.30 -10.29
CA GLY A 133 -8.12 -1.91 -10.22
C GLY A 133 -9.54 -1.74 -9.68
N ARG A 134 -10.44 -2.71 -9.93
CA ARG A 134 -11.79 -2.70 -9.32
C ARG A 134 -11.72 -2.92 -7.81
N SER A 135 -10.93 -3.91 -7.35
CA SER A 135 -10.72 -4.16 -5.92
C SER A 135 -10.19 -2.91 -5.21
N TRP A 136 -9.17 -2.28 -5.78
CA TRP A 136 -8.59 -1.04 -5.27
C TRP A 136 -9.59 0.12 -5.23
N ARG A 137 -10.47 0.26 -6.24
CA ARG A 137 -11.53 1.27 -6.21
C ARG A 137 -12.52 1.03 -5.07
N PHE A 138 -12.88 -0.22 -4.79
CA PHE A 138 -13.73 -0.55 -3.63
C PHE A 138 -13.04 -0.23 -2.31
N ARG A 139 -11.75 -0.61 -2.16
CA ARG A 139 -10.95 -0.26 -0.98
C ARG A 139 -10.90 1.25 -0.77
N CYS A 140 -10.60 2.01 -1.83
CA CYS A 140 -10.54 3.47 -1.76
C CYS A 140 -11.86 4.06 -1.24
N ARG A 141 -13.01 3.64 -1.80
CA ARG A 141 -14.33 4.10 -1.34
C ARG A 141 -14.61 3.75 0.11
N TRP A 142 -14.24 2.56 0.54
CA TRP A 142 -14.47 2.11 1.90
C TRP A 142 -13.49 2.76 2.91
N TRP A 143 -12.25 3.03 2.52
CA TRP A 143 -11.29 3.78 3.34
C TRP A 143 -11.70 5.23 3.54
N LEU A 144 -12.40 5.85 2.58
CA LEU A 144 -12.92 7.22 2.77
C LEU A 144 -13.85 7.34 3.98
N THR A 145 -14.68 6.32 4.23
CA THR A 145 -15.57 6.34 5.37
C THR A 145 -14.91 5.77 6.63
N ARG A 146 -14.05 4.76 6.47
CA ARG A 146 -13.45 4.09 7.62
C ARG A 146 -12.23 4.80 8.19
N HIS A 147 -11.34 5.31 7.35
CA HIS A 147 -10.04 5.85 7.75
C HIS A 147 -9.95 7.36 7.57
N PHE A 148 -10.69 7.90 6.59
CA PHE A 148 -10.61 9.32 6.23
C PHE A 148 -11.92 10.08 6.48
N SER A 149 -12.77 9.60 7.39
CA SER A 149 -13.99 10.34 7.73
C SER A 149 -13.67 11.62 8.50
N HIS A 150 -14.55 12.62 8.37
CA HIS A 150 -14.38 13.91 9.04
C HIS A 150 -14.23 13.77 10.56
N SER A 151 -14.94 12.82 11.17
CA SER A 151 -14.84 12.55 12.61
C SER A 151 -13.48 11.99 13.00
N ILE A 152 -12.90 11.09 12.21
CA ILE A 152 -11.57 10.54 12.46
C ILE A 152 -10.51 11.62 12.29
N LEU A 153 -10.57 12.38 11.19
CA LEU A 153 -9.65 13.49 10.96
C LEU A 153 -9.69 14.51 12.12
N SER A 154 -10.89 14.87 12.58
CA SER A 154 -11.05 15.78 13.72
C SER A 154 -10.45 15.21 15.02
N SER A 155 -10.61 13.90 15.25
CA SER A 155 -10.04 13.21 16.40
C SER A 155 -8.51 13.16 16.33
N GLU A 156 -7.93 12.86 15.17
CA GLU A 156 -6.47 12.81 14.94
C GLU A 156 -5.83 14.19 15.12
N ILE A 157 -6.47 15.25 14.61
CA ILE A 157 -6.05 16.65 14.83
C ILE A 157 -6.07 16.99 16.32
N THR A 158 -7.13 16.60 17.03
CA THR A 158 -7.26 16.85 18.47
C THR A 158 -6.22 16.07 19.27
N ALA A 159 -5.92 14.84 18.87
CA ALA A 159 -4.89 14.00 19.48
C ALA A 159 -3.46 14.49 19.19
N GLY A 160 -3.27 15.36 18.19
CA GLY A 160 -1.98 15.91 17.82
C GLY A 160 -1.06 14.94 17.08
N ASP A 161 -1.59 13.85 16.51
CA ASP A 161 -0.78 12.86 15.76
C ASP A 161 -0.52 13.35 14.33
N LEU A 162 0.37 14.33 14.22
CA LEU A 162 0.71 14.99 12.97
C LEU A 162 1.39 14.04 11.96
N GLN A 163 2.08 13.01 12.43
CA GLN A 163 2.74 12.04 11.55
C GLN A 163 1.72 11.13 10.86
N LEU A 164 0.75 10.60 11.61
CA LEU A 164 -0.33 9.80 11.06
C LEU A 164 -1.12 10.61 10.02
N LEU A 165 -1.48 11.86 10.35
CA LEU A 165 -2.13 12.79 9.43
C LEU A 165 -1.35 13.01 8.13
N THR A 166 -0.03 13.15 8.23
CA THR A 166 0.85 13.35 7.07
C THR A 166 0.87 12.11 6.16
N TYR A 167 0.99 10.91 6.74
CA TYR A 167 1.00 9.68 5.96
C TYR A 167 -0.37 9.34 5.35
N ASN A 168 -1.45 9.61 6.08
CA ASN A 168 -2.82 9.54 5.57
C ASN A 168 -3.01 10.49 4.38
N ALA A 169 -2.56 11.75 4.52
CA ALA A 169 -2.63 12.74 3.45
C ALA A 169 -1.74 12.40 2.24
N ALA A 170 -0.54 11.87 2.45
CA ALA A 170 0.35 11.44 1.37
C ALA A 170 -0.28 10.29 0.56
N SER A 171 -0.87 9.32 1.26
CA SER A 171 -1.62 8.20 0.65
C SER A 171 -2.85 8.69 -0.11
N ALA A 172 -3.56 9.69 0.44
CA ALA A 172 -4.76 10.25 -0.16
C ALA A 172 -4.50 11.13 -1.40
N SER A 173 -3.46 11.97 -1.34
CA SER A 173 -3.14 12.98 -2.36
C SER A 173 -2.52 12.44 -3.64
N LYS A 174 -1.81 11.30 -3.55
CA LYS A 174 -1.11 10.70 -4.71
C LYS A 174 -1.77 9.42 -5.25
N GLY A 175 -2.63 8.73 -4.46
CA GLY A 175 -3.23 7.46 -4.88
C GLY A 175 -4.75 7.34 -4.75
N VAL A 176 -5.31 7.70 -3.59
CA VAL A 176 -6.75 7.47 -3.33
C VAL A 176 -7.63 8.50 -4.05
N GLY A 177 -7.17 9.75 -4.22
CA GLY A 177 -7.89 10.78 -4.98
C GLY A 177 -8.03 10.47 -6.48
N ILE A 178 -7.11 9.66 -7.04
CA ILE A 178 -7.10 9.33 -8.47
C ILE A 178 -7.91 8.04 -8.75
N CYS A 179 -7.89 7.05 -7.83
CA CYS A 179 -8.69 5.83 -7.96
C CYS A 179 -10.22 6.05 -7.83
N CYS A 180 -10.66 7.17 -7.24
CA CYS A 180 -12.08 7.48 -7.01
C CYS A 180 -12.79 8.26 -8.14
N ASN A 181 -12.15 8.55 -9.27
CA ASN A 181 -12.62 9.45 -10.35
C ASN A 181 -12.72 10.93 -9.90
N GLY A 182 -11.62 11.68 -9.99
CA GLY A 182 -11.68 13.15 -10.11
C GLY A 182 -12.08 13.94 -8.87
N PHE A 183 -12.08 13.35 -7.67
CA PHE A 183 -12.25 14.10 -6.43
C PHE A 183 -10.91 14.23 -5.70
N CYS A 184 -10.23 15.34 -5.96
CA CYS A 184 -9.22 15.87 -5.07
C CYS A 184 -9.81 15.99 -3.66
N LEU A 185 -9.31 15.20 -2.71
CA LEU A 185 -9.69 15.29 -1.29
C LEU A 185 -9.15 16.54 -0.59
N PHE A 186 -8.45 17.40 -1.31
CA PHE A 186 -8.01 18.70 -0.81
C PHE A 186 -8.19 19.76 -1.90
N GLY A 187 -9.46 20.14 -2.13
CA GLY A 187 -9.84 21.32 -2.91
C GLY A 187 -11.05 21.95 -2.22
N GLY A 188 -10.78 23.00 -1.43
CA GLY A 188 -11.80 23.72 -0.66
C GLY A 188 -12.94 24.21 -1.54
N GLY A 189 -14.14 24.19 -0.97
CA GLY A 189 -15.32 24.76 -1.62
C GLY A 189 -15.10 26.22 -2.00
N LYS A 190 -15.55 26.56 -3.20
CA LYS A 190 -16.46 27.67 -3.46
C LYS A 190 -17.40 27.24 -4.58
#